data_AF-A0A958GZS9-F1
#
_entry.id   AF-A0A958GZS9-F1
#
_cell.length_a   1.000
_cell.length_b   1.000
_cell.length_c   1.000
_cell.angle_alpha   90.00
_cell.angle_beta   90.00
_cell.angle_gamma   90.00
#
_symmetry.space_group_name_H-M   'P 1'
#
loop_
_entity.id
_entity.type
_entity.pdbx_description
1 polymer ?
#
loop_
_entity_poly.entity_id
_entity_poly.type
_entity_poly.pdbx_seq_one_letter_code
_entity_poly.pdbx_strand_id
1 'polypeptide(L)'
;MMQPIQNNYEPTQPQPPLPDHPTAHPLYHMVEHFINQGDWQAARAPLEELLTLYPDDPYLQELAPSVRTRSALLGYAEEEYSSDSEPRFKLEGPLKFVIPGLIFIVLLCLVGSTMLALQIWGLPG
;
A
#
# COMPACT_ATOMS: atom_id res chain seq x y z
N MET A 1 30.09 -49.55 33.72
CA MET A 1 29.24 -49.82 32.54
C MET A 1 28.79 -48.48 31.99
N MET A 2 29.56 -47.91 31.05
CA MET A 2 29.22 -46.65 30.40
C MET A 2 28.31 -46.94 29.21
N GLN A 3 27.11 -46.35 29.19
CA GLN A 3 26.21 -46.42 28.04
C GLN A 3 26.74 -45.49 26.94
N PRO A 4 26.80 -45.92 25.67
CA PRO A 4 27.16 -45.03 24.58
C PRO A 4 26.05 -44.01 24.35
N ILE A 5 26.40 -42.72 24.32
CA ILE A 5 25.52 -41.65 23.90
C ILE A 5 25.21 -41.86 22.42
N GLN A 6 24.00 -42.36 22.11
CA GLN A 6 23.49 -42.30 20.74
C GLN A 6 23.27 -40.84 20.41
N ASN A 7 24.24 -40.24 19.72
CA ASN A 7 24.03 -38.98 19.04
C ASN A 7 23.02 -39.25 17.93
N ASN A 8 21.78 -38.85 18.21
CA ASN A 8 20.69 -38.81 17.25
C ASN A 8 20.98 -37.68 16.26
N TYR A 9 21.92 -37.92 15.34
CA TYR A 9 22.11 -37.06 14.19
C TYR A 9 20.97 -37.38 13.22
N GLU A 10 19.86 -36.66 13.34
CA GLU A 10 18.94 -36.52 12.21
C GLU A 10 19.80 -36.08 11.00
N PRO A 11 19.70 -36.75 9.85
CA PRO A 11 20.40 -36.30 8.66
C PRO A 11 19.86 -34.92 8.33
N THR A 12 20.71 -33.89 8.49
CA THR A 12 20.48 -32.56 7.96
C THR A 12 20.05 -32.75 6.51
N GLN A 13 18.76 -32.59 6.22
CA GLN A 13 18.26 -32.78 4.87
C GLN A 13 19.12 -31.91 3.96
N PRO A 14 19.67 -32.45 2.85
CA PRO A 14 20.44 -31.63 1.92
C PRO A 14 19.53 -30.48 1.52
N GLN A 15 19.95 -29.24 1.83
CA GLN A 15 19.23 -28.07 1.35
C GLN A 15 19.14 -28.21 -0.18
N PRO A 16 17.95 -28.14 -0.78
CA PRO A 16 17.82 -28.24 -2.23
C PRO A 16 18.75 -27.19 -2.85
N PRO A 17 19.48 -27.55 -3.93
CA PRO A 17 20.40 -26.62 -4.56
C PRO A 17 19.65 -25.34 -4.92
N LEU A 18 20.30 -24.19 -4.66
CA LEU A 18 19.72 -22.90 -5.02
C LEU A 18 19.43 -22.90 -6.52
N PRO A 19 18.17 -22.69 -6.96
CA PRO A 19 17.84 -22.61 -8.37
C PRO A 19 18.64 -21.53 -9.08
N ASP A 20 18.97 -21.69 -10.37
CA ASP A 20 19.72 -20.68 -11.12
C ASP A 20 18.93 -19.37 -11.35
N HIS A 21 17.60 -19.44 -11.26
CA HIS A 21 16.70 -18.31 -11.48
C HIS A 21 15.81 -18.06 -10.26
N PRO A 22 15.59 -16.79 -9.89
CA PRO A 22 14.76 -16.45 -8.75
C PRO A 22 13.31 -16.90 -8.93
N THR A 23 12.80 -16.93 -10.16
CA THR A 23 11.43 -17.39 -10.48
C THR A 23 11.17 -18.86 -10.17
N ALA A 24 12.21 -19.69 -10.08
CA ALA A 24 12.12 -21.08 -9.69
C ALA A 24 12.21 -21.27 -8.16
N HIS A 25 12.51 -20.22 -7.41
CA HIS A 25 12.62 -20.27 -5.96
C HIS A 25 11.22 -20.20 -5.32
N PRO A 26 10.90 -21.03 -4.31
CA PRO A 26 9.58 -21.01 -3.65
C PRO A 26 9.21 -19.64 -3.05
N LEU A 27 10.21 -18.87 -2.59
CA LEU A 27 9.99 -17.50 -2.10
C LEU A 27 9.44 -16.56 -3.18
N TYR A 28 9.79 -16.76 -4.45
CA TYR A 28 9.26 -15.94 -5.54
C TYR A 28 7.75 -16.11 -5.68
N HIS A 29 7.25 -17.34 -5.61
CA HIS A 29 5.81 -17.61 -5.64
C HIS A 29 5.08 -17.02 -4.44
N MET A 30 5.72 -16.99 -3.25
CA MET A 30 5.15 -16.32 -2.09
C MET A 30 5.06 -14.80 -2.29
N VAL A 31 6.13 -14.18 -2.80
CA VAL A 31 6.13 -12.75 -3.14
C VAL A 31 5.03 -12.43 -4.13
N GLU A 32 4.93 -13.19 -5.22
CA GLU A 32 3.90 -13.02 -6.25
C GLU A 32 2.49 -13.20 -5.68
N HIS A 33 2.29 -14.19 -4.80
CA HIS A 33 1.01 -14.43 -4.15
C HIS A 33 0.56 -13.23 -3.30
N PHE A 34 1.45 -12.73 -2.43
CA PHE A 34 1.16 -11.56 -1.59
C PHE A 34 0.91 -10.30 -2.42
N ILE A 35 1.72 -10.09 -3.47
CA ILE A 35 1.53 -9.00 -4.43
C ILE A 35 0.16 -9.06 -5.11
N ASN A 36 -0.26 -10.24 -5.57
CA ASN A 36 -1.54 -10.45 -6.24
C ASN A 36 -2.73 -10.28 -5.28
N GLN A 37 -2.55 -10.56 -3.99
CA GLN A 37 -3.54 -10.26 -2.95
C GLN A 37 -3.54 -8.79 -2.53
N GLY A 38 -2.58 -7.99 -3.00
CA GLY A 38 -2.39 -6.60 -2.59
C GLY A 38 -1.77 -6.46 -1.20
N ASP A 39 -1.29 -7.55 -0.59
CA ASP A 39 -0.59 -7.54 0.69
C ASP A 39 0.90 -7.23 0.46
N TRP A 40 1.18 -5.95 0.21
CA TRP A 40 2.55 -5.48 -0.03
C TRP A 40 3.43 -5.58 1.22
N GLN A 41 2.83 -5.66 2.41
CA GLN A 41 3.58 -5.75 3.66
C GLN A 41 4.09 -7.17 3.91
N ALA A 42 3.24 -8.18 3.70
CA ALA A 42 3.66 -9.58 3.75
C ALA A 42 4.65 -9.95 2.65
N ALA A 43 4.59 -9.27 1.48
CA ALA A 43 5.53 -9.48 0.39
C ALA A 43 6.99 -9.03 0.69
N ARG A 44 7.21 -8.17 1.70
CA ARG A 44 8.56 -7.60 1.96
C ARG A 44 9.57 -8.63 2.45
N ALA A 45 9.23 -9.38 3.49
CA ALA A 45 10.15 -10.35 4.10
C ALA A 45 10.65 -11.40 3.08
N PRO A 46 9.78 -12.10 2.32
CA PRO A 46 10.25 -13.07 1.34
C PRO A 46 10.99 -12.41 0.16
N LEU A 47 10.69 -11.16 -0.19
CA LEU A 47 11.42 -10.44 -1.24
C LEU A 47 12.83 -10.01 -0.80
N GLU A 48 13.00 -9.58 0.45
CA GLU A 48 14.32 -9.26 1.03
C GLU A 48 15.20 -10.51 1.14
N GLU A 49 14.61 -11.66 1.50
CA GLU A 49 15.30 -12.95 1.49
C GLU A 49 15.67 -13.37 0.06
N LEU A 50 14.76 -13.22 -0.91
CA LEU A 50 15.02 -13.53 -2.31
C LEU A 50 16.14 -12.64 -2.90
N LEU A 51 16.19 -11.35 -2.54
CA LEU A 51 17.29 -10.45 -2.90
C LEU A 51 18.63 -10.85 -2.29
N THR A 52 18.62 -11.46 -1.11
CA THR A 52 19.85 -11.96 -0.47
C THR A 52 20.40 -13.18 -1.22
N LEU A 53 19.52 -14.01 -1.77
CA LEU A 53 19.88 -15.18 -2.58
C LEU A 53 20.26 -14.81 -4.02
N TYR A 54 19.63 -13.77 -4.58
CA TYR A 54 19.83 -13.30 -5.96
C TYR A 54 20.08 -11.78 -6.01
N PRO A 55 21.22 -11.30 -5.50
CA PRO A 55 21.49 -9.85 -5.38
C PRO A 55 21.65 -9.14 -6.73
N ASP A 56 22.12 -9.87 -7.75
CA ASP A 56 22.39 -9.34 -9.09
C ASP A 56 21.21 -9.47 -10.06
N ASP A 57 20.05 -9.95 -9.60
CA ASP A 57 18.89 -10.10 -10.47
C ASP A 57 18.20 -8.74 -10.74
N PRO A 58 18.16 -8.28 -12.00
CA PRO A 58 17.63 -6.96 -12.33
C PRO A 58 16.12 -6.85 -12.08
N TYR A 59 15.37 -7.95 -12.17
CA TYR A 59 13.94 -7.93 -11.92
C TYR A 59 13.65 -7.72 -10.43
N LEU A 60 14.40 -8.38 -9.54
CA LEU A 60 14.26 -8.19 -8.10
C LEU A 60 14.67 -6.79 -7.65
N GLN A 61 15.71 -6.21 -8.27
CA GLN A 61 16.14 -4.84 -7.98
C GLN A 61 15.07 -3.80 -8.33
N GLU A 62 14.30 -4.00 -9.40
CA GLU A 62 13.16 -3.14 -9.77
C GLU A 62 11.91 -3.40 -8.91
N LEU A 63 11.70 -4.66 -8.50
CA LEU A 63 10.54 -5.06 -7.71
C LEU A 63 10.60 -4.54 -6.27
N ALA A 64 11.77 -4.59 -5.64
CA ALA A 64 11.99 -4.18 -4.26
C ALA A 64 11.58 -2.74 -3.92
N PRO A 65 11.97 -1.69 -4.68
CA PRO A 65 11.52 -0.33 -4.41
C PRO A 65 10.01 -0.18 -4.63
N SER A 66 9.42 -0.90 -5.59
CA SER A 66 7.98 -0.89 -5.85
C SER A 66 7.18 -1.45 -4.67
N VAL A 67 7.58 -2.62 -4.15
CA VAL A 67 6.95 -3.25 -2.97
C VAL A 67 7.16 -2.41 -1.72
N ARG A 68 8.36 -1.85 -1.53
CA ARG A 68 8.67 -0.95 -0.40
C ARG A 68 7.81 0.32 -0.42
N THR A 69 7.61 0.92 -1.59
CA THR A 69 6.80 2.13 -1.74
C THR A 69 5.33 1.83 -1.46
N ARG A 70 4.77 0.76 -2.03
CA ARG A 70 3.37 0.40 -1.82
C ARG A 70 3.07 0.00 -0.38
N SER A 71 3.94 -0.80 0.24
CA SER A 71 3.80 -1.15 1.66
C SER A 71 3.85 0.07 2.57
N ALA A 72 4.76 1.02 2.31
CA ALA A 72 4.80 2.26 3.08
C ALA A 72 3.51 3.07 2.92
N LEU A 73 3.01 3.25 1.70
CA LEU A 73 1.76 3.98 1.45
C LEU A 73 0.55 3.35 2.17
N LEU A 74 0.46 2.03 2.21
CA LEU A 74 -0.60 1.35 2.95
C LEU A 74 -0.44 1.48 4.47
N GLY A 75 0.79 1.38 4.98
CA GLY A 75 1.06 1.61 6.40
C GLY A 75 0.64 3.01 6.86
N TYR A 76 0.90 4.04 6.04
CA TYR A 76 0.42 5.40 6.31
C TYR A 76 -1.11 5.54 6.26
N ALA A 77 -1.79 4.76 5.40
CA ALA A 77 -3.25 4.82 5.26
C ALA A 77 -3.98 4.19 6.46
N GLU A 78 -3.39 3.19 7.13
CA GLU A 78 -3.98 2.57 8.31
C GLU A 78 -3.84 3.45 9.57
N GLU A 79 -2.80 4.29 9.65
CA GLU A 79 -2.59 5.22 10.77
C GLU A 79 -3.59 6.39 10.79
N GLU A 80 -4.27 6.68 9.67
CA GLU A 80 -5.23 7.79 9.57
C GLU A 80 -6.65 7.46 10.08
N TYR A 81 -6.92 6.20 10.49
CA TYR A 81 -8.26 5.79 10.94
C TYR A 81 -8.34 5.33 12.41
N SER A 82 -7.23 5.31 13.16
CA SER A 82 -7.23 4.88 14.58
C SER A 82 -6.61 5.88 15.57
N SER A 83 -6.34 7.12 15.18
CA SER A 83 -5.98 8.17 16.14
C SER A 83 -7.01 9.29 16.12
N ASP A 84 -7.78 9.35 17.21
CA ASP A 84 -8.31 10.55 17.83
C ASP A 84 -7.23 11.65 17.87
N SER A 85 -7.04 12.34 16.75
CA SER A 85 -6.03 13.38 16.57
C SER A 85 -6.39 14.14 15.31
N GLU A 86 -7.05 15.28 15.50
CA GLU A 86 -7.29 16.29 14.47
C GLU A 86 -6.09 16.40 13.51
N PRO A 87 -6.30 16.42 12.19
CA PRO A 87 -5.20 16.63 11.27
C PRO A 87 -4.69 18.06 11.47
N ARG A 88 -3.56 18.19 12.17
CA ARG A 88 -2.71 19.38 12.12
C ARG A 88 -2.06 19.48 10.73
N PHE A 89 -2.89 19.65 9.71
CA PHE A 89 -2.49 20.41 8.53
C PHE A 89 -2.15 21.80 9.05
N LYS A 90 -0.86 22.05 9.23
CA LYS A 90 -0.31 23.39 9.37
C LYS A 90 -0.39 24.05 7.99
N LEU A 91 -1.64 24.34 7.62
CA LEU A 91 -2.08 25.03 6.43
C LEU A 91 -1.94 26.52 6.72
N GLU A 92 -0.69 26.97 6.83
CA GLU A 92 -0.35 28.39 6.79
C GLU A 92 -0.49 28.84 5.33
N GLY A 93 -1.73 28.93 4.86
CA GLY A 93 -2.09 29.36 3.52
C GLY A 93 -3.60 29.66 3.45
N PRO A 94 -4.07 30.48 2.50
CA PRO A 94 -5.47 30.94 2.42
C PRO A 94 -6.48 29.82 2.06
N LEU A 95 -6.07 28.55 2.09
CA LEU A 95 -6.88 27.39 1.71
C LEU A 95 -8.06 27.13 2.68
N LYS A 96 -8.05 27.74 3.87
CA LYS A 96 -9.19 27.75 4.81
C LYS A 96 -10.45 28.48 4.28
N PHE A 97 -10.33 29.28 3.22
CA PHE A 97 -11.47 29.96 2.60
C PHE A 97 -12.01 29.25 1.35
N VAL A 98 -11.28 28.27 0.81
CA VAL A 98 -11.67 27.61 -0.45
C VAL A 98 -12.88 26.71 -0.24
N ILE A 99 -12.92 25.96 0.86
CA ILE A 99 -14.03 25.03 1.16
C ILE A 99 -15.35 25.79 1.42
N PRO A 100 -15.43 26.78 2.34
CA PRO A 100 -16.66 27.53 2.52
C PRO A 100 -17.02 28.38 1.30
N GLY A 101 -16.01 28.89 0.56
CA GLY A 101 -16.22 29.66 -0.66
C GLY A 101 -16.86 28.82 -1.78
N LEU A 102 -16.39 27.59 -1.98
CA LEU A 102 -16.93 26.70 -3.01
C LEU A 102 -18.37 26.27 -2.68
N ILE A 103 -18.66 25.98 -1.41
CA ILE A 103 -20.03 25.70 -0.94
C ILE A 103 -20.94 26.91 -1.18
N PHE A 104 -20.47 28.12 -0.85
CA PHE A 104 -21.23 29.34 -1.07
C PHE A 104 -21.49 29.62 -2.56
N ILE A 105 -20.50 29.38 -3.42
CA ILE A 105 -20.63 29.52 -4.88
C ILE A 105 -21.67 28.54 -5.43
N VAL A 106 -21.61 27.27 -5.04
CA VAL A 106 -22.59 26.26 -5.48
C VAL A 106 -24.00 26.66 -5.02
N LEU A 107 -24.14 27.16 -3.79
CA LEU A 107 -25.43 27.58 -3.24
C LEU A 107 -25.98 28.82 -3.97
N LEU A 108 -25.12 29.80 -4.29
CA LEU A 108 -25.50 30.95 -5.12
C LEU A 108 -25.92 30.54 -6.53
N CYS A 109 -25.20 29.61 -7.17
CA CYS A 109 -25.59 29.07 -8.47
C CYS A 109 -26.97 28.41 -8.40
N LEU A 110 -27.23 27.63 -7.35
CA LEU A 110 -28.50 26.92 -7.20
C LEU A 110 -29.68 27.88 -6.98
N VAL A 111 -29.51 28.88 -6.10
CA VAL A 111 -30.52 29.94 -5.91
C VAL A 111 -30.72 30.75 -7.20
N GLY A 112 -29.65 31.14 -7.87
CA GLY A 112 -29.71 31.87 -9.15
C GLY A 112 -30.46 31.10 -10.23
N SER A 113 -30.19 29.79 -10.36
CA SER A 113 -30.91 28.92 -11.29
C SER A 113 -32.40 28.80 -10.96
N THR A 114 -32.78 28.75 -9.67
CA THR A 114 -34.20 28.73 -9.28
C THR A 114 -34.91 30.05 -9.58
N MET A 115 -34.26 31.19 -9.32
CA MET A 115 -34.79 32.53 -9.64
C MET A 115 -34.93 32.73 -11.15
N LEU A 116 -33.94 32.29 -11.93
CA LEU A 116 -33.97 32.35 -13.39
C LEU A 116 -35.05 31.43 -13.97
N ALA A 117 -35.19 30.21 -13.45
CA ALA A 117 -36.24 29.29 -13.84
C ALA A 117 -37.64 29.87 -13.55
N LEU A 118 -37.82 30.54 -12.41
CA LEU A 118 -39.08 31.20 -12.06
C LEU A 118 -39.38 32.43 -12.94
N GLN A 119 -38.36 33.13 -13.45
CA GLN A 119 -38.56 34.24 -14.41
C GLN A 119 -38.89 33.73 -15.82
N ILE A 120 -38.27 32.62 -16.25
CA ILE A 120 -38.51 32.02 -17.57
C ILE A 120 -39.88 31.30 -17.62
N TRP A 121 -40.30 30.69 -16.50
CA TRP A 121 -41.58 29.99 -16.38
C TRP A 121 -42.67 30.78 -15.64
N GLY A 122 -42.35 31.99 -15.20
CA GLY A 122 -43.28 32.96 -14.64
C GLY A 122 -44.23 33.48 -15.71
N LEU A 123 -45.34 32.77 -15.85
CA LEU A 123 -46.50 33.14 -16.64
C LEU A 123 -46.87 34.62 -16.45
N PRO A 124 -47.00 35.43 -17.52
CA PRO A 124 -47.71 36.70 -17.44
C PRO A 124 -49.21 36.38 -17.29
N GLY A 125 -49.73 36.60 -16.08
CA GLY A 125 -51.16 36.68 -15.80
C GLY A 125 -51.51 38.10 -15.40
#